data_AF-A0A7L9STT3-F1
#
_entry.id   AF-A0A7L9STT3-F1
#
_cell.length_a   1.000
_cell.length_b   1.000
_cell.length_c   1.000
_cell.angle_alpha   90.00
_cell.angle_beta   90.00
_cell.angle_gamma   90.00
#
_symmetry.space_group_name_H-M   'P 1'
#
loop_
_entity.id
_entity.type
_entity.pdbx_description
1 polymer ?
#
loop_
_entity_poly.entity_id
_entity_poly.type
_entity_poly.pdbx_seq_one_letter_code
_entity_poly.pdbx_strand_id
1 'polypeptide(L)'
;MNPKSTVRAATFAAASLVVAGALLAGCGEPTATPMDDEYAGNSGETAESQAQESNGSSDSDSDSSDADGSDSSSEEKQDTGVYADGTYSVNGQYGPIGEDTIDVHVTITDGAIDNVEIVGHPFTTISQNHQDAFAEAINGVVDGKPLKDLEVDTVAGASWTTDAFNEALKVVRQEASVSQ
;
A
#
# COMPACT_ATOMS: atom_id res chain seq x y z
N MET A 1 -44.41 -5.88 -24.83
CA MET A 1 -44.63 -5.58 -23.41
C MET A 1 -43.26 -5.53 -22.73
N ASN A 2 -42.74 -4.34 -22.44
CA ASN A 2 -41.52 -4.18 -21.64
C ASN A 2 -41.87 -3.19 -20.51
N PRO A 3 -41.82 -3.60 -19.24
CA PRO A 3 -42.22 -2.72 -18.15
C PRO A 3 -41.16 -1.67 -17.81
N LYS A 4 -41.69 -0.47 -17.60
CA LYS A 4 -41.10 0.75 -17.05
C LYS A 4 -40.54 0.53 -15.64
N SER A 5 -39.34 1.05 -15.37
CA SER A 5 -38.89 1.49 -14.03
C SER A 5 -38.04 2.75 -14.23
N THR A 6 -38.62 3.94 -14.05
CA THR A 6 -38.73 4.70 -12.79
C THR A 6 -37.36 5.16 -12.29
N VAL A 7 -36.90 6.29 -12.85
CA VAL A 7 -35.77 7.06 -12.36
C VAL A 7 -36.19 7.77 -11.07
N ARG A 8 -35.52 7.48 -9.96
CA ARG A 8 -35.68 8.22 -8.70
C ARG A 8 -34.70 9.39 -8.68
N ALA A 9 -35.23 10.60 -8.67
CA ALA A 9 -34.45 11.82 -8.46
C ALA A 9 -34.09 11.96 -6.98
N ALA A 10 -32.79 12.01 -6.66
CA ALA A 10 -32.29 12.35 -5.34
C ALA A 10 -32.00 13.85 -5.29
N THR A 11 -32.65 14.56 -4.39
CA THR A 11 -32.43 15.97 -4.09
C THR A 11 -31.12 16.13 -3.31
N PHE A 12 -30.15 16.82 -3.91
CA PHE A 12 -28.93 17.25 -3.23
C PHE A 12 -29.24 18.39 -2.26
N ALA A 13 -28.96 18.19 -0.98
CA ALA A 13 -28.95 19.26 0.02
C ALA A 13 -27.50 19.76 0.17
N ALA A 14 -27.23 20.95 -0.37
CA ALA A 14 -25.98 21.67 -0.15
C ALA A 14 -25.99 22.32 1.24
N ALA A 15 -25.02 22.00 2.08
CA ALA A 15 -24.74 22.72 3.32
C ALA A 15 -23.28 23.21 3.28
N SER A 16 -23.13 24.48 2.97
CA SER A 16 -21.89 25.24 3.03
C SER A 16 -21.50 25.54 4.48
N LEU A 17 -20.25 25.29 4.85
CA LEU A 17 -19.61 25.90 6.02
C LEU A 17 -18.17 26.31 5.67
N VAL A 18 -17.97 27.62 5.58
CA VAL A 18 -16.69 28.29 5.42
C VAL A 18 -16.08 28.48 6.81
N VAL A 19 -14.85 28.02 7.03
CA VAL A 19 -14.01 28.50 8.12
C VAL A 19 -12.65 28.90 7.56
N ALA A 20 -12.37 30.19 7.63
CA ALA A 20 -11.06 30.80 7.39
C ALA A 20 -10.31 30.92 8.72
N GLY A 21 -9.03 30.54 8.74
CA GLY A 21 -8.08 30.82 9.83
C GLY A 21 -6.68 30.42 9.36
N ALA A 22 -5.88 31.37 8.88
CA ALA A 22 -4.92 32.19 9.63
C ALA A 22 -3.53 31.55 9.70
N LEU A 23 -2.62 32.17 8.95
CA LEU A 23 -1.21 31.87 8.76
C LEU A 23 -0.41 32.10 10.05
N LEU A 24 0.43 31.14 10.44
CA LEU A 24 1.52 31.35 11.39
C LEU A 24 2.81 30.78 10.80
N ALA A 25 3.63 31.71 10.32
CA ALA A 25 5.02 31.49 9.98
C ALA A 25 5.81 31.10 11.24
N GLY A 26 6.48 29.96 11.20
CA GLY A 26 7.48 29.55 12.16
C GLY A 26 8.67 28.97 11.42
N CYS A 27 9.66 29.81 11.13
CA CYS A 27 11.01 29.36 10.80
C CYS A 27 11.70 28.95 12.11
N GLY A 28 12.23 27.73 12.17
CA GLY A 28 13.05 27.22 13.26
C GLY A 28 13.95 26.11 12.75
N GLU A 29 15.24 26.43 12.63
CA GLU A 29 16.34 25.70 12.01
C GLU A 29 16.50 24.22 12.48
N PRO A 30 16.83 23.26 11.59
CA PRO A 30 17.37 21.98 12.01
C PRO A 30 18.84 22.16 12.42
N THR A 31 19.13 21.95 13.70
CA THR A 31 20.50 21.76 14.19
C THR A 31 21.06 20.48 13.58
N ALA A 32 22.01 20.61 12.67
CA ALA A 32 22.75 19.49 12.12
C ALA A 32 23.67 18.92 13.21
N THR A 33 23.36 17.73 13.70
CA THR A 33 24.35 16.90 14.40
C THR A 33 25.36 16.40 13.36
N PRO A 34 26.68 16.63 13.52
CA PRO A 34 27.66 15.94 12.70
C PRO A 34 27.52 14.43 12.97
N MET A 35 27.35 13.63 11.91
CA MET A 35 27.56 12.20 12.03
C MET A 35 29.05 11.95 12.16
N ASP A 36 29.46 11.25 13.22
CA ASP A 36 30.80 10.74 13.38
C ASP A 36 31.09 9.71 12.28
N ASP A 37 32.12 9.99 11.49
CA ASP A 37 32.65 9.14 10.44
C ASP A 37 33.36 7.91 11.04
N GLU A 38 32.64 6.97 11.65
CA GLU A 38 33.21 5.66 11.98
C GLU A 38 33.05 4.69 10.81
N TYR A 39 33.73 5.03 9.71
CA TYR A 39 34.06 4.10 8.63
C TYR A 39 35.10 3.09 9.15
N ALA A 40 34.63 2.05 9.84
CA ALA A 40 35.43 0.89 10.23
C ALA A 40 35.01 -0.31 9.35
N GLY A 41 35.68 -0.47 8.21
CA GLY A 41 35.31 -1.46 7.20
C GLY A 41 36.47 -2.05 6.41
N ASN A 42 37.48 -2.52 7.13
CA ASN A 42 38.42 -3.60 6.80
C ASN A 42 39.05 -3.65 5.38
N SER A 43 40.31 -3.24 5.35
CA SER A 43 41.35 -3.68 4.40
C SER A 43 41.39 -5.20 4.24
N GLY A 44 41.38 -5.67 3.00
CA GLY A 44 41.62 -7.08 2.67
C GLY A 44 41.73 -7.28 1.17
N GLU A 45 42.92 -7.04 0.63
CA GLU A 45 43.34 -7.50 -0.69
C GLU A 45 43.04 -9.00 -0.90
N THR A 46 42.64 -9.40 -2.11
CA THR A 46 43.36 -10.42 -2.90
C THR A 46 42.80 -10.52 -4.32
N ALA A 47 43.73 -10.75 -5.24
CA ALA A 47 43.57 -10.77 -6.68
C ALA A 47 43.13 -12.14 -7.24
N GLU A 48 42.74 -12.11 -8.52
CA GLU A 48 42.43 -13.20 -9.44
C GLU A 48 43.19 -14.52 -9.24
N SER A 49 42.50 -15.66 -9.44
CA SER A 49 42.81 -16.65 -10.51
C SER A 49 41.86 -17.87 -10.48
N GLN A 50 41.62 -18.42 -11.67
CA GLN A 50 40.76 -19.56 -12.02
C GLN A 50 41.22 -20.93 -11.46
N ALA A 51 40.25 -21.83 -11.20
CA ALA A 51 40.04 -23.12 -11.89
C ALA A 51 39.54 -24.28 -10.99
N GLN A 52 38.50 -24.96 -11.52
CA GLN A 52 38.18 -26.40 -11.47
C GLN A 52 37.57 -27.09 -10.23
N GLU A 53 36.56 -27.91 -10.56
CA GLU A 53 35.74 -28.88 -9.82
C GLU A 53 36.37 -29.61 -8.62
N SER A 54 35.56 -29.83 -7.57
CA SER A 54 35.25 -31.18 -7.05
C SER A 54 34.15 -31.17 -5.98
N ASN A 55 33.34 -32.24 -5.98
CA ASN A 55 32.23 -32.54 -5.10
C ASN A 55 32.60 -32.62 -3.60
N GLY A 56 31.61 -32.34 -2.74
CA GLY A 56 31.62 -32.80 -1.34
C GLY A 56 30.50 -32.19 -0.50
N SER A 57 29.44 -32.96 -0.25
CA SER A 57 28.37 -32.64 0.69
C SER A 57 28.88 -32.63 2.14
N SER A 58 28.37 -31.71 2.96
CA SER A 58 28.18 -31.92 4.40
C SER A 58 27.22 -30.88 4.99
N ASP A 59 26.11 -31.37 5.51
CA ASP A 59 25.16 -30.68 6.37
C ASP A 59 25.86 -30.04 7.59
N SER A 60 25.38 -28.87 8.00
CA SER A 60 25.55 -28.37 9.37
C SER A 60 24.44 -27.37 9.69
N ASP A 61 23.45 -27.87 10.44
CA ASP A 61 22.55 -27.07 11.26
C ASP A 61 23.37 -26.21 12.24
N SER A 62 23.01 -24.93 12.38
CA SER A 62 23.30 -24.13 13.58
C SER A 62 22.42 -22.90 13.63
N ASP A 63 21.39 -23.05 14.45
CA ASP A 63 20.74 -22.09 15.34
C ASP A 63 20.84 -20.57 15.08
N SER A 64 19.64 -20.04 14.83
CA SER A 64 19.14 -18.71 15.13
C SER A 64 19.71 -18.08 16.41
N SER A 65 20.09 -16.81 16.30
CA SER A 65 20.01 -15.86 17.41
C SER A 65 19.32 -14.59 16.93
N ASP A 66 18.00 -14.61 17.07
CA ASP A 66 17.12 -13.46 16.94
C ASP A 66 17.53 -12.40 17.98
N ALA A 67 17.99 -11.25 17.49
CA ALA A 67 18.13 -10.06 18.30
C ALA A 67 16.74 -9.43 18.47
N ASP A 68 16.20 -9.65 19.66
CA ASP A 68 15.03 -9.00 20.27
C ASP A 68 15.11 -7.47 20.09
N GLY A 69 14.43 -6.97 19.06
CA GLY A 69 14.21 -5.56 18.79
C GLY A 69 12.81 -5.18 19.24
N SER A 70 12.72 -4.63 20.45
CA SER A 70 11.57 -4.01 21.11
C SER A 70 10.39 -3.65 20.20
N ASP A 71 9.42 -4.57 20.22
CA ASP A 71 7.98 -4.36 20.39
C ASP A 71 7.55 -2.89 20.57
N SER A 72 7.18 -2.26 19.46
CA SER A 72 6.04 -1.35 19.44
C SER A 72 4.92 -2.08 18.71
N SER A 73 4.29 -3.05 19.37
CA SER A 73 3.01 -3.62 18.97
C SER A 73 1.97 -2.51 18.98
N SER A 74 1.93 -1.77 17.87
CA SER A 74 0.63 -1.49 17.28
C SER A 74 0.03 -2.88 17.07
N GLU A 75 -0.97 -3.25 17.85
CA GLU A 75 -1.69 -4.50 17.62
C GLU A 75 -2.21 -4.46 16.18
N GLU A 76 -1.45 -5.04 15.24
CA GLU A 76 -1.88 -5.19 13.85
C GLU A 76 -3.15 -6.04 13.94
N LYS A 77 -4.29 -5.39 13.67
CA LYS A 77 -5.58 -6.06 13.72
C LYS A 77 -5.49 -7.25 12.78
N GLN A 78 -5.74 -8.43 13.30
CA GLN A 78 -5.72 -9.64 12.50
C GLN A 78 -6.91 -9.63 11.52
N ASP A 79 -6.69 -10.10 10.30
CA ASP A 79 -7.76 -10.34 9.34
C ASP A 79 -8.66 -11.49 9.84
N THR A 80 -9.90 -11.19 10.24
CA THR A 80 -10.86 -12.19 10.73
C THR A 80 -11.64 -12.85 9.60
N GLY A 81 -11.54 -12.34 8.37
CA GLY A 81 -12.33 -12.78 7.22
C GLY A 81 -13.80 -12.36 7.27
N VAL A 82 -14.19 -11.55 8.25
CA VAL A 82 -15.52 -10.93 8.37
C VAL A 82 -15.32 -9.44 8.47
N TYR A 83 -15.90 -8.70 7.53
CA TYR A 83 -15.63 -7.28 7.36
C TYR A 83 -16.86 -6.45 7.70
N ALA A 84 -16.65 -5.34 8.42
CA ALA A 84 -17.66 -4.31 8.57
C ALA A 84 -17.85 -3.55 7.26
N ASP A 85 -19.10 -3.14 7.01
CA ASP A 85 -19.42 -2.25 5.91
C ASP A 85 -18.87 -0.84 6.20
N GLY A 86 -18.40 -0.17 5.16
CA GLY A 86 -17.84 1.16 5.27
C GLY A 86 -16.86 1.50 4.17
N THR A 87 -16.31 2.71 4.23
CA THR A 87 -15.24 3.17 3.34
C THR A 87 -13.94 3.23 4.11
N TYR A 88 -12.93 2.52 3.63
CA TYR A 88 -11.60 2.38 4.22
C TYR A 88 -10.59 3.08 3.32
N SER A 89 -9.64 3.80 3.91
CA SER A 89 -8.69 4.63 3.18
C SER A 89 -7.27 4.28 3.59
N VAL A 90 -6.46 3.83 2.64
CA VAL A 90 -5.08 3.40 2.87
C VAL A 90 -4.18 4.09 1.85
N ASN A 91 -3.05 4.63 2.32
CA ASN A 91 -2.02 5.12 1.43
C ASN A 91 -1.06 3.97 1.08
N GLY A 92 -0.91 3.70 -0.22
CA GLY A 92 0.08 2.76 -0.75
C GLY A 92 1.27 3.52 -1.33
N GLN A 93 2.49 3.14 -0.96
CA GLN A 93 3.73 3.72 -1.46
C GLN A 93 4.53 2.68 -2.24
N TYR A 94 5.11 3.08 -3.38
CA TYR A 94 5.90 2.19 -4.24
C TYR A 94 6.99 2.94 -5.03
N GLY A 95 7.78 2.18 -5.78
CA GLY A 95 8.94 2.66 -6.52
C GLY A 95 10.25 2.18 -5.89
N PRO A 96 11.39 2.31 -6.58
CA PRO A 96 12.69 1.83 -6.12
C PRO A 96 13.11 2.42 -4.77
N ILE A 97 12.62 3.62 -4.47
CA ILE A 97 12.86 4.35 -3.23
C ILE A 97 11.57 4.89 -2.57
N GLY A 98 10.40 4.41 -2.98
CA GLY A 98 9.10 4.86 -2.41
C GLY A 98 8.66 6.27 -2.85
N GLU A 99 8.98 6.68 -4.08
CA GLU A 99 8.72 8.04 -4.58
C GLU A 99 7.30 8.26 -5.10
N ASP A 100 6.61 7.19 -5.51
CA ASP A 100 5.23 7.23 -5.98
C ASP A 100 4.28 6.77 -4.87
N THR A 101 3.13 7.42 -4.72
CA THR A 101 2.06 6.94 -3.82
C THR A 101 0.69 6.93 -4.48
N ILE A 102 -0.22 6.13 -3.95
CA ILE A 102 -1.65 6.12 -4.26
C ILE A 102 -2.44 6.17 -2.96
N ASP A 103 -3.50 6.97 -2.90
CA ASP A 103 -4.53 6.81 -1.87
C ASP A 103 -5.60 5.86 -2.42
N VAL A 104 -5.87 4.79 -1.68
CA VAL A 104 -6.82 3.75 -2.01
C VAL A 104 -8.02 3.89 -1.10
N HIS A 105 -9.18 4.21 -1.67
CA HIS A 105 -10.45 4.26 -0.97
C HIS A 105 -11.31 3.07 -1.39
N VAL A 106 -11.54 2.12 -0.49
CA VAL A 106 -12.34 0.92 -0.76
C VAL A 106 -13.64 1.01 0.01
N THR A 107 -14.77 0.94 -0.69
CA THR A 107 -16.09 0.81 -0.08
C THR A 107 -16.48 -0.67 -0.04
N ILE A 108 -16.79 -1.15 1.16
CA ILE A 108 -17.20 -2.52 1.45
C ILE A 108 -18.68 -2.54 1.79
N THR A 109 -19.42 -3.44 1.17
CA THR A 109 -20.82 -3.75 1.51
C THR A 109 -21.01 -5.27 1.52
N ASP A 110 -21.60 -5.80 2.59
CA ASP A 110 -21.86 -7.24 2.78
C ASP A 110 -20.59 -8.11 2.59
N GLY A 111 -19.42 -7.58 2.98
CA GLY A 111 -18.12 -8.25 2.87
C GLY A 111 -17.52 -8.29 1.45
N ALA A 112 -18.13 -7.61 0.48
CA ALA A 112 -17.64 -7.47 -0.89
C ALA A 112 -17.25 -6.01 -1.20
N ILE A 113 -16.41 -5.83 -2.22
CA ILE A 113 -16.06 -4.50 -2.73
C ILE A 113 -17.24 -3.97 -3.55
N ASP A 114 -17.77 -2.82 -3.14
CA ASP A 114 -18.82 -2.08 -3.85
C ASP A 114 -18.21 -1.02 -4.78
N ASN A 115 -17.14 -0.35 -4.34
CA ASN A 115 -16.45 0.66 -5.15
C ASN A 115 -15.00 0.85 -4.70
N VAL A 116 -14.12 1.15 -5.65
CA VAL A 116 -12.76 1.61 -5.40
C VAL A 116 -12.52 2.97 -6.04
N GLU A 117 -11.96 3.91 -5.27
CA GLU A 117 -11.43 5.17 -5.78
C GLU A 117 -9.92 5.21 -5.53
N ILE A 118 -9.18 5.58 -6.57
CA ILE A 118 -7.71 5.69 -6.54
C ILE A 118 -7.34 7.14 -6.80
N VAL A 119 -6.59 7.75 -5.88
CA VAL A 119 -5.97 9.06 -6.07
C VAL A 119 -4.47 8.87 -6.22
N GLY A 120 -3.95 9.11 -7.42
CA GLY A 120 -2.53 8.98 -7.71
C GLY A 120 -1.72 10.22 -7.30
N HIS A 121 -0.55 9.99 -6.71
CA HIS A 121 0.47 11.03 -6.45
C HIS A 121 1.78 10.60 -7.13
N PRO A 122 1.91 10.82 -8.44
CA PRO A 122 3.06 10.36 -9.19
C PRO A 122 4.24 11.33 -9.09
N PHE A 123 5.45 10.79 -8.99
CA PHE A 123 6.71 11.52 -9.10
C PHE A 123 7.09 11.80 -10.56
N THR A 124 6.72 10.91 -11.48
CA THR A 124 7.03 11.05 -12.92
C THR A 124 5.79 10.99 -13.80
N THR A 125 5.87 11.56 -15.01
CA THR A 125 4.78 11.46 -16.01
C THR A 125 4.50 10.01 -16.43
N ILE A 126 5.50 9.13 -16.39
CA ILE A 126 5.30 7.70 -16.69
C ILE A 126 4.43 7.07 -15.60
N SER A 127 4.77 7.32 -14.33
CA SER A 127 3.98 6.87 -13.18
C SER A 127 2.56 7.39 -13.24
N GLN A 128 2.36 8.67 -13.61
CA GLN A 128 1.04 9.26 -13.78
C GLN A 128 0.18 8.48 -14.77
N ASN A 129 0.69 8.19 -15.97
CA ASN A 129 -0.08 7.45 -16.98
C ASN A 129 -0.49 6.06 -16.48
N HIS A 130 0.36 5.38 -15.71
CA HIS A 130 0.04 4.07 -15.13
C HIS A 130 -0.99 4.17 -14.00
N GLN A 131 -0.88 5.17 -13.12
CA GLN A 131 -1.85 5.39 -12.04
C GLN A 131 -3.23 5.75 -12.59
N ASP A 132 -3.30 6.64 -13.60
CA ASP A 132 -4.55 7.03 -14.24
C ASP A 132 -5.21 5.81 -14.93
N ALA A 133 -4.44 5.05 -15.70
CA ALA A 133 -4.94 3.85 -16.38
C ALA A 133 -5.39 2.76 -15.39
N PHE A 134 -4.69 2.61 -14.26
CA PHE A 134 -5.08 1.71 -13.19
C PHE A 134 -6.41 2.15 -12.55
N ALA A 135 -6.54 3.43 -12.20
CA ALA A 135 -7.74 4.00 -11.58
C ALA A 135 -8.99 3.83 -12.46
N GLU A 136 -8.85 4.01 -13.78
CA GLU A 136 -9.93 3.80 -14.74
C GLU A 136 -10.35 2.32 -14.87
N ALA A 137 -9.40 1.39 -14.72
CA ALA A 137 -9.63 -0.03 -14.99
C ALA A 137 -10.01 -0.85 -13.75
N ILE A 138 -9.57 -0.46 -12.55
CA ILE A 138 -9.62 -1.33 -11.36
C ILE A 138 -11.04 -1.75 -10.98
N ASN A 139 -12.02 -0.87 -11.05
CA ASN A 139 -13.42 -1.22 -10.73
C ASN A 139 -13.97 -2.32 -11.66
N GLY A 140 -13.56 -2.36 -12.93
CA GLY A 140 -13.93 -3.44 -13.84
C GLY A 140 -13.35 -4.80 -13.44
N VAL A 141 -12.35 -4.81 -12.56
CA VAL A 141 -11.72 -6.02 -12.01
C VAL A 141 -12.30 -6.37 -10.64
N VAL A 142 -12.56 -5.41 -9.75
CA VAL A 142 -12.84 -5.72 -8.33
C VAL A 142 -14.30 -5.58 -7.90
N ASP A 143 -15.13 -4.85 -8.65
CA ASP A 143 -16.53 -4.60 -8.28
C ASP A 143 -17.31 -5.91 -8.08
N GLY A 144 -17.99 -6.00 -6.94
CA GLY A 144 -18.78 -7.15 -6.50
C GLY A 144 -17.97 -8.37 -6.06
N LYS A 145 -16.63 -8.31 -6.05
CA LYS A 145 -15.79 -9.42 -5.56
C LYS A 145 -15.72 -9.43 -4.03
N PRO A 146 -15.69 -10.61 -3.40
CA PRO A 146 -15.44 -10.70 -1.97
C PRO A 146 -14.08 -10.06 -1.65
N LEU A 147 -14.00 -9.29 -0.56
CA LEU A 147 -12.73 -8.71 -0.14
C LEU A 147 -11.75 -9.78 0.37
N LYS A 148 -12.31 -10.85 0.97
CA LYS A 148 -11.56 -11.97 1.51
C LYS A 148 -10.70 -12.62 0.42
N ASP A 149 -9.42 -12.79 0.72
CA ASP A 149 -8.43 -13.42 -0.17
C ASP A 149 -8.32 -12.76 -1.56
N LEU A 150 -8.87 -11.55 -1.73
CA LEU A 150 -8.81 -10.85 -3.00
C LEU A 150 -7.39 -10.34 -3.26
N GLU A 151 -6.85 -10.73 -4.40
CA GLU A 151 -5.72 -10.13 -5.07
C GLU A 151 -6.07 -9.96 -6.54
N VAL A 152 -5.49 -8.94 -7.17
CA VAL A 152 -5.63 -8.70 -8.59
C VAL A 152 -4.30 -8.92 -9.31
N ASP A 153 -4.37 -9.49 -10.51
CA ASP A 153 -3.24 -9.49 -11.44
C ASP A 153 -2.93 -8.07 -11.92
N THR A 154 -1.81 -7.89 -12.63
CA THR A 154 -1.43 -6.59 -13.22
C THR A 154 -2.59 -5.99 -14.02
N VAL A 155 -3.05 -4.82 -13.58
CA VAL A 155 -4.15 -4.06 -14.22
C VAL A 155 -3.55 -2.98 -15.10
N ALA A 156 -4.04 -2.87 -16.35
CA ALA A 156 -3.61 -1.86 -17.32
C ALA A 156 -2.07 -1.76 -17.54
N GLY A 157 -1.33 -2.84 -17.28
CA GLY A 157 0.14 -2.85 -17.37
C GLY A 157 0.87 -2.10 -16.24
N ALA A 158 0.16 -1.69 -15.19
CA ALA A 158 0.69 -0.94 -14.05
C ALA A 158 1.05 -1.86 -12.87
N SER A 159 2.06 -2.73 -13.05
CA SER A 159 2.39 -3.76 -12.05
C SER A 159 2.71 -3.21 -10.67
N TRP A 160 3.52 -2.15 -10.55
CA TRP A 160 3.84 -1.57 -9.23
C TRP A 160 2.64 -0.92 -8.55
N THR A 161 1.74 -0.29 -9.32
CA THR A 161 0.49 0.26 -8.78
C THR A 161 -0.44 -0.87 -8.32
N THR A 162 -0.52 -1.97 -9.08
CA THR A 162 -1.22 -3.20 -8.68
C THR A 162 -0.66 -3.76 -7.37
N ASP A 163 0.67 -3.87 -7.24
CA ASP A 163 1.30 -4.39 -6.03
C ASP A 163 0.95 -3.53 -4.81
N ALA A 164 1.08 -2.20 -4.94
CA ALA A 164 0.70 -1.26 -3.88
C ALA A 164 -0.79 -1.36 -3.51
N PHE A 165 -1.67 -1.57 -4.49
CA PHE A 165 -3.10 -1.77 -4.25
C PHE A 165 -3.37 -3.09 -3.51
N ASN A 166 -2.70 -4.19 -3.87
CA ASN A 166 -2.84 -5.47 -3.18
C ASN A 166 -2.34 -5.39 -1.72
N GLU A 167 -1.26 -4.65 -1.45
CA GLU A 167 -0.83 -4.34 -0.07
C GLU A 167 -1.88 -3.51 0.67
N ALA A 168 -2.45 -2.49 0.02
CA ALA A 168 -3.54 -1.71 0.61
C ALA A 168 -4.75 -2.57 0.95
N LEU A 169 -5.13 -3.55 0.11
CA LEU A 169 -6.21 -4.49 0.42
C LEU A 169 -5.93 -5.33 1.67
N LYS A 170 -4.67 -5.69 1.95
CA LYS A 170 -4.32 -6.39 3.20
C LYS A 170 -4.61 -5.52 4.40
N VAL A 171 -4.22 -4.25 4.37
CA VAL A 171 -4.50 -3.28 5.44
C VAL A 171 -6.00 -3.05 5.59
N VAL A 172 -6.73 -2.87 4.48
CA VAL A 172 -8.20 -2.73 4.51
C VAL A 172 -8.86 -3.93 5.16
N ARG A 173 -8.41 -5.16 4.88
CA ARG A 173 -8.93 -6.38 5.53
C ARG A 173 -8.73 -6.35 7.04
N GLN A 174 -7.55 -5.94 7.50
CA GLN A 174 -7.23 -5.81 8.92
C GLN A 174 -8.09 -4.73 9.60
N GLU A 175 -8.23 -3.57 8.97
CA GLU A 175 -9.00 -2.45 9.51
C GLU A 175 -10.51 -2.71 9.52
N ALA A 176 -11.02 -3.39 8.49
CA ALA A 176 -12.42 -3.74 8.36
C ALA A 176 -12.82 -4.94 9.21
N SER A 177 -11.85 -5.69 9.73
CA SER A 177 -12.12 -6.92 10.49
C SER A 177 -12.94 -6.65 11.75
N VAL A 178 -14.04 -7.39 11.89
CA VAL A 178 -14.84 -7.40 13.12
C VAL A 178 -14.47 -8.61 13.98
N SER A 179 -14.47 -8.40 15.29
CA SER A 179 -14.33 -9.51 16.24
C SER A 179 -15.59 -10.39 16.19
N GLN A 180 -15.41 -11.70 16.01
CA GLN A 180 -16.49 -12.68 16.08
C GLN A 180 -16.74 -13.19 17.50
#